data_AF-A0A286UFR1-F1
#
_entry.id   AF-A0A286UFR1-F1
#
_cell.length_a   1.000
_cell.length_b   1.000
_cell.length_c   1.000
_cell.angle_alpha   90.00
_cell.angle_beta   90.00
_cell.angle_gamma   90.00
#
_symmetry.space_group_name_H-M   'P 1'
#
loop_
_entity.id
_entity.type
_entity.pdbx_description
1 polymer ?
#
loop_
_entity_poly.entity_id
_entity_poly.type
_entity_poly.pdbx_seq_one_letter_code
_entity_poly.pdbx_strand_id
1 'polypeptide(L)'
;MPHADASFLPPDIISKNDFWDHVYEQLVNLLSSQRSWISNCANASSLVYTSLLAFETHFGSEEKAVNWCGFYIDSSLFPTPSLSSVNKDDPAKEEKNLLLGSWGLCRRLHSGKHSTRSRC
;
A
#
# COMPACT_ATOMS: atom_id res chain seq x y z
N MET A 1 -15.65 -8.98 10.52
CA MET A 1 -14.37 -8.28 10.72
C MET A 1 -13.52 -9.16 11.61
N PRO A 2 -12.42 -9.77 11.13
CA PRO A 2 -11.48 -10.42 12.03
C PRO A 2 -10.84 -9.31 12.86
N HIS A 3 -11.21 -9.29 14.13
CA HIS A 3 -11.00 -8.21 15.07
C HIS A 3 -9.69 -8.47 15.80
N ALA A 4 -8.61 -7.75 15.48
CA ALA A 4 -7.32 -7.68 16.19
C ALA A 4 -6.48 -8.98 16.36
N ASP A 5 -7.09 -10.17 16.44
CA ASP A 5 -6.39 -11.45 16.64
C ASP A 5 -5.62 -11.91 15.40
N ALA A 6 -5.98 -11.42 14.20
CA ALA A 6 -5.26 -11.72 12.96
C ALA A 6 -3.87 -11.08 12.88
N SER A 7 -3.56 -10.12 13.77
CA SER A 7 -2.24 -9.48 13.89
C SER A 7 -1.41 -10.03 15.04
N PHE A 8 -1.93 -11.01 15.78
CA PHE A 8 -1.18 -11.66 16.85
C PHE A 8 -0.23 -12.70 16.25
N LEU A 9 1.08 -12.47 16.39
CA LEU A 9 2.09 -13.40 15.94
C LEU A 9 2.26 -14.52 16.97
N PRO A 10 2.08 -15.80 16.59
CA PRO A 10 2.44 -16.91 17.45
C PRO A 10 3.92 -16.85 17.85
N PRO A 11 4.28 -17.25 19.08
CA PRO A 11 5.67 -17.24 19.54
C PRO A 11 6.59 -18.18 18.75
N ASP A 12 6.01 -19.12 17.98
CA ASP A 12 6.72 -20.06 17.14
C ASP A 12 7.28 -19.41 15.85
N ILE A 13 6.83 -18.20 15.50
CA ILE A 13 7.31 -17.46 14.33
C ILE A 13 8.57 -16.69 14.69
N ILE A 14 9.72 -17.27 14.34
CA ILE A 14 11.04 -16.69 14.62
C ILE A 14 11.68 -16.13 13.34
N SER A 15 11.47 -16.80 12.20
CA SER A 15 12.10 -16.40 10.95
C SER A 15 11.25 -15.41 10.14
N LYS A 16 11.93 -14.59 9.33
CA LYS A 16 11.25 -13.67 8.40
C LYS A 16 10.38 -14.42 7.38
N ASN A 17 10.74 -15.62 6.97
CA ASN A 17 9.95 -16.41 6.03
C ASN A 17 8.63 -16.84 6.67
N ASP A 18 8.70 -17.44 7.86
CA ASP A 18 7.51 -17.90 8.60
C ASP A 18 6.54 -16.73 8.87
N PHE A 19 7.09 -15.54 9.13
CA PHE A 19 6.31 -14.32 9.27
C PHE A 19 5.52 -13.97 8.00
N TRP A 20 6.18 -13.98 6.83
CA TRP A 20 5.50 -13.65 5.57
C TRP A 20 4.49 -14.73 5.16
N ASP A 21 4.77 -16.00 5.44
CA ASP A 21 3.83 -17.09 5.22
C ASP A 21 2.56 -16.91 6.07
N HIS A 22 2.72 -16.55 7.35
CA HIS A 22 1.60 -16.26 8.24
C HIS A 22 0.78 -15.05 7.76
N VAL A 23 1.43 -13.93 7.44
CA VAL A 23 0.75 -12.72 6.92
C VAL A 23 0.01 -13.04 5.61
N TYR A 24 0.59 -13.86 4.74
CA TYR A 24 -0.03 -14.30 3.50
C TYR A 24 -1.33 -15.07 3.75
N GLU A 25 -1.34 -16.04 4.66
CA GLU A 25 -2.56 -16.80 5.02
C GLU A 25 -3.67 -15.88 5.56
N GLN A 26 -3.32 -14.93 6.41
CA GLN A 26 -4.28 -13.96 6.94
C GLN A 26 -4.86 -13.07 5.82
N LEU A 27 -4.02 -12.64 4.87
CA LEU A 27 -4.46 -11.85 3.72
C LEU A 27 -5.39 -12.64 2.79
N VAL A 28 -5.09 -13.93 2.53
CA VAL A 28 -5.97 -14.79 1.72
C VAL A 28 -7.35 -14.88 2.34
N ASN A 29 -7.43 -15.11 3.66
CA ASN A 29 -8.69 -15.18 4.38
C ASN A 29 -9.46 -13.85 4.33
N LEU A 30 -8.75 -12.72 4.50
CA LEU A 30 -9.32 -11.37 4.43
C LEU A 30 -9.92 -11.05 3.05
N LEU A 31 -9.26 -11.46 1.97
CA LEU A 31 -9.62 -11.09 0.60
C LEU A 31 -10.62 -12.04 -0.06
N SER A 32 -10.68 -13.30 0.39
CA SER A 32 -11.46 -14.38 -0.25
C SER A 32 -12.95 -14.09 -0.47
N SER A 33 -13.58 -13.27 0.37
CA SER A 33 -15.04 -13.05 0.37
C SER A 33 -15.48 -11.65 -0.06
N GLN A 34 -14.55 -10.74 -0.38
CA GLN A 34 -14.84 -9.31 -0.58
C GLN A 34 -14.45 -8.78 -1.96
N ARG A 35 -15.34 -7.99 -2.58
CA ARG A 35 -15.11 -7.38 -3.91
C ARG A 35 -14.75 -5.90 -3.87
N SER A 36 -14.84 -5.25 -2.71
CA SER A 36 -14.51 -3.83 -2.55
C SER A 36 -13.00 -3.66 -2.51
N TRP A 37 -12.36 -3.42 -3.67
CA TRP A 37 -10.91 -3.37 -3.78
C TRP A 37 -10.28 -2.27 -2.90
N ILE A 38 -10.93 -1.11 -2.76
CA ILE A 38 -10.44 -0.01 -1.91
C ILE A 38 -10.43 -0.44 -0.43
N SER A 39 -11.53 -1.01 0.04
CA SER A 39 -11.65 -1.51 1.41
C SER A 39 -10.67 -2.66 1.66
N ASN A 40 -10.51 -3.56 0.69
CA ASN A 40 -9.56 -4.66 0.74
C ASN A 40 -8.12 -4.15 0.88
N CYS A 41 -7.73 -3.15 0.07
CA CYS A 41 -6.41 -2.52 0.17
C CYS A 41 -6.21 -1.85 1.54
N ALA A 42 -7.19 -1.10 2.05
CA ALA A 42 -7.09 -0.46 3.35
C ALA A 42 -6.97 -1.47 4.51
N ASN A 43 -7.76 -2.55 4.46
CA ASN A 43 -7.72 -3.61 5.46
C ASN A 43 -6.40 -4.38 5.39
N ALA A 44 -5.92 -4.69 4.17
CA ALA A 44 -4.63 -5.35 3.96
C ALA A 44 -3.46 -4.50 4.47
N SER A 45 -3.44 -3.18 4.19
CA SER A 45 -2.39 -2.30 4.70
C SER A 45 -2.40 -2.20 6.22
N SER A 46 -3.59 -2.17 6.84
CA SER A 46 -3.72 -2.19 8.29
C SER A 46 -3.17 -3.48 8.89
N LEU A 47 -3.50 -4.64 8.30
CA LEU A 47 -3.03 -5.94 8.76
C LEU A 47 -1.51 -6.04 8.68
N VAL A 48 -0.93 -5.68 7.53
CA VAL A 48 0.53 -5.74 7.32
C VAL A 48 1.24 -4.78 8.26
N TYR A 49 0.74 -3.55 8.43
CA TYR A 49 1.34 -2.58 9.34
C TYR A 49 1.37 -3.08 10.79
N THR A 50 0.24 -3.55 11.30
CA THR A 50 0.16 -4.04 12.68
C THR A 50 1.01 -5.31 12.88
N SER A 51 1.07 -6.20 11.89
CA SER A 51 1.92 -7.40 11.96
C SER A 51 3.42 -7.05 11.98
N LEU A 52 3.83 -6.06 11.19
CA LEU A 52 5.22 -5.58 11.19
C LEU A 52 5.61 -4.91 12.51
N LEU A 53 4.69 -4.17 13.14
CA LEU A 53 4.91 -3.61 14.48
C LEU A 53 5.01 -4.70 15.55
N ALA A 54 4.18 -5.75 15.45
CA ALA A 54 4.21 -6.87 16.39
C ALA A 54 5.50 -7.70 16.29
N PHE A 55 6.22 -7.68 15.15
CA PHE A 55 7.46 -8.42 14.96
C PHE A 55 8.69 -7.63 15.42
N GLU A 56 8.79 -7.40 16.72
CA GLU A 56 9.85 -6.59 17.36
C GLU A 56 11.27 -7.09 17.02
N THR A 57 11.46 -8.40 16.90
CA THR A 57 12.76 -9.04 16.64
C THR A 57 13.41 -8.58 15.34
N HIS A 58 12.63 -8.27 14.31
CA HIS A 58 13.15 -7.87 13.00
C HIS A 58 12.71 -6.49 12.52
N PHE A 59 11.49 -6.05 12.86
CA PHE A 59 10.88 -4.82 12.31
C PHE A 59 10.28 -3.86 13.35
N GLY A 60 10.03 -4.29 14.59
CA GLY A 60 9.39 -3.42 15.60
C GLY A 60 10.33 -2.62 16.51
N SER A 61 11.65 -2.86 16.46
CA SER A 61 12.63 -2.04 17.21
C SER A 61 12.71 -0.61 16.65
N GLU A 62 12.88 0.41 17.51
CA GLU A 62 12.77 1.84 17.16
C GLU A 62 13.58 2.26 15.92
N GLU A 63 14.77 1.68 15.68
CA GLU A 63 15.60 1.99 14.51
C GLU A 63 15.08 1.39 13.18
N LYS A 64 14.26 0.33 13.26
CA LYS A 64 13.71 -0.41 12.10
C LYS A 64 12.19 -0.36 12.03
N ALA A 65 11.57 0.41 12.93
CA ALA A 65 10.13 0.55 13.06
C ALA A 65 9.52 1.02 11.75
N VAL A 66 8.57 0.23 11.25
CA VAL A 66 7.80 0.57 10.07
C VAL A 66 6.86 1.72 10.42
N ASN A 67 6.98 2.84 9.71
CA ASN A 67 6.17 4.04 9.95
C ASN A 67 4.96 4.18 9.02
N TRP A 68 4.91 3.38 7.95
CA TRP A 68 3.86 3.44 6.95
C TRP A 68 3.73 2.14 6.17
N CYS A 69 2.50 1.77 5.84
CA CYS A 69 2.18 0.69 4.91
C CYS A 69 1.02 1.13 4.01
N GLY A 70 1.08 0.77 2.73
CA GLY A 70 0.03 1.10 1.78
C GLY A 70 0.36 0.60 0.37
N PHE A 71 -0.52 0.92 -0.56
CA PHE A 71 -0.41 0.49 -1.94
C PHE A 71 -0.30 1.71 -2.86
N TYR A 72 0.57 1.59 -3.87
CA TYR A 72 0.59 2.49 -5.01
C TYR A 72 -0.20 1.87 -6.13
N ILE A 73 -1.04 2.66 -6.79
CA ILE A 73 -1.83 2.20 -7.92
C ILE A 73 -1.30 2.90 -9.17
N ASP A 74 -1.05 2.10 -10.21
CA ASP A 74 -0.64 2.62 -11.50
C ASP A 74 -1.84 3.32 -12.18
N SER A 75 -1.64 4.57 -12.59
CA SER A 75 -2.67 5.36 -13.29
C SER A 75 -3.18 4.69 -14.56
N SER A 76 -2.36 3.88 -15.22
CA SER A 76 -2.74 3.17 -16.45
C SER A 76 -3.84 2.12 -16.24
N LEU A 77 -4.09 1.72 -14.99
CA LEU A 77 -5.16 0.79 -14.63
C LEU A 77 -6.53 1.50 -14.50
N PHE A 78 -6.55 2.83 -14.45
CA PHE A 78 -7.79 3.59 -14.40
C PHE A 78 -8.31 3.87 -15.81
N PRO A 79 -9.65 3.81 -16.01
CA PRO A 79 -10.23 4.19 -17.28
C PRO A 79 -9.94 5.68 -17.57
N THR A 80 -9.56 5.97 -18.81
CA THR A 80 -9.35 7.35 -19.26
C THR A 80 -10.63 8.15 -19.04
N PRO A 81 -10.60 9.27 -18.29
CA PRO A 81 -11.80 10.07 -18.06
C PRO A 81 -12.32 10.60 -19.41
N SER A 82 -13.61 10.41 -19.70
CA SER A 82 -14.21 10.85 -20.97
C SER A 82 -14.40 12.38 -21.08
N LEU A 83 -13.96 13.13 -20.07
CA LEU A 83 -13.99 14.59 -20.03
C LEU A 83 -12.66 15.15 -20.53
N SER A 84 -12.39 14.94 -21.81
CA SER A 84 -11.32 15.66 -22.53
C SER A 84 -11.72 15.86 -23.99
N SER A 85 -12.82 16.58 -24.21
CA SER A 85 -12.82 17.50 -25.35
C SER A 85 -11.90 18.66 -24.96
N VAL A 86 -10.67 18.67 -25.45
CA VAL A 86 -9.92 19.85 -25.95
C VAL A 86 -8.48 19.41 -26.28
N ASN A 87 -8.19 19.51 -27.58
CA ASN A 87 -6.90 19.56 -28.28
C ASN A 87 -5.97 18.35 -28.20
N LYS A 88 -6.11 17.49 -29.22
CA LYS A 88 -5.13 16.52 -29.68
C LYS A 88 -3.98 17.25 -30.39
N ASP A 89 -2.99 17.80 -29.69
CA ASP A 89 -1.73 18.25 -30.32
C ASP A 89 -0.65 18.48 -29.25
N ASP A 90 -0.29 17.46 -28.46
CA ASP A 90 0.98 17.47 -27.72
C ASP A 90 1.48 16.03 -27.51
N PRO A 91 2.72 15.69 -27.92
CA PRO A 91 3.31 14.38 -27.67
C PRO A 91 3.82 14.32 -26.22
N ALA A 92 2.90 14.41 -25.27
CA ALA A 92 3.20 14.28 -23.86
C ALA A 92 3.40 12.79 -23.53
N LYS A 93 4.67 12.37 -23.54
CA LYS A 93 5.29 11.36 -22.67
C LYS A 93 4.29 10.53 -21.83
N GLU A 94 4.26 9.23 -22.07
CA GLU A 94 3.66 8.20 -21.19
C GLU A 94 4.31 8.23 -19.80
N GLU A 95 3.97 9.22 -18.98
CA GLU A 95 4.38 9.29 -17.59
C GLU A 95 3.45 8.39 -16.77
N LYS A 96 3.98 7.23 -16.37
CA LYS A 96 3.36 6.29 -15.43
C LYS A 96 3.18 7.01 -14.09
N ASN A 97 1.99 7.55 -13.87
CA ASN A 97 1.68 8.29 -12.66
C ASN A 97 1.28 7.30 -11.57
N LEU A 98 2.05 7.25 -10.48
CA LEU A 98 1.68 6.49 -9.30
C LEU A 98 0.76 7.35 -8.44
N LEU A 99 -0.47 6.88 -8.22
CA LEU A 99 -1.44 7.53 -7.35
C LEU A 99 -1.26 6.98 -5.93
N LEU A 100 -0.92 7.85 -5.00
CA LEU A 100 -0.85 7.56 -3.57
C LEU A 100 -2.26 7.47 -2.98
N GLY A 101 -2.63 6.29 -2.48
CA GLY A 101 -3.86 6.11 -1.72
C GLY A 101 -3.67 6.49 -0.26
N SER A 102 -4.00 7.72 0.11
CA SER A 102 -4.42 8.05 1.48
C SER A 102 -5.52 9.10 1.39
N TRP A 103 -6.60 8.89 2.13
CA TRP A 103 -7.84 9.65 1.99
C TRP A 103 -7.56 11.16 2.01
N GLY A 104 -7.87 11.83 0.89
CA GLY A 104 -7.93 13.30 0.80
C GLY A 104 -6.75 14.04 0.18
N LEU A 105 -5.61 13.40 -0.14
CA LEU A 105 -4.52 14.11 -0.83
C LEU A 105 -3.81 13.20 -1.84
N CYS A 106 -4.32 13.19 -3.07
CA CYS A 106 -3.64 12.56 -4.20
C CYS A 106 -2.35 13.33 -4.51
N ARG A 107 -1.24 12.98 -3.83
CA ARG A 107 0.08 13.50 -4.20
C ARG A 107 0.56 12.76 -5.44
N ARG A 108 0.75 13.52 -6.51
CA ARG A 108 1.39 13.07 -7.75
C ARG A 108 2.87 12.80 -7.45
N LEU A 109 3.28 11.53 -7.47
CA LEU A 109 4.68 11.17 -7.46
C LEU A 109 5.17 11.06 -8.90
N HIS A 110 5.98 12.03 -9.34
CA HIS A 110 6.74 11.90 -10.57
C HIS A 110 7.93 10.98 -10.32
N SER A 111 8.02 9.88 -11.08
CA SER A 111 9.26 9.11 -11.20
C SER A 111 10.22 9.87 -12.13
N GLY A 112 10.73 10.99 -11.65
CA GLY A 112 11.73 11.81 -12.31
C GLY A 112 12.86 12.09 -11.32
N LYS A 113 14.08 11.63 -11.65
CA LYS A 113 15.30 11.99 -10.91
C LYS A 113 15.53 13.50 -10.98
N HIS A 114 14.85 14.30 -10.17
CA HIS A 114 15.32 15.63 -9.78
C HIS A 114 14.67 16.02 -8.45
N SER A 115 15.54 16.04 -7.44
CA SER A 115 15.31 16.60 -6.12
C SER A 115 14.85 18.06 -6.22
N THR A 116 13.60 18.32 -5.87
CA THR A 116 13.18 19.61 -5.31
C THR A 116 12.18 19.38 -4.18
N ARG A 117 12.68 19.46 -2.95
CA ARG A 117 11.90 19.69 -1.73
C ARG A 117 11.17 21.02 -1.89
N SER A 118 9.85 21.03 -2.07
CA SER A 118 9.02 22.18 -1.71
C SER A 118 8.36 21.91 -0.37
N ARG A 119 8.80 22.65 0.66
CA ARG A 119 8.20 22.71 1.99
C ARG A 119 6.79 23.27 1.89
N CYS A 120 5.88 22.72 2.70
CA CYS A 120 4.88 23.54 3.38
C CYS A 120 5.51 23.97 4.71
#